data_AF-A0A5S9M7V8-F1
#
_entry.id   AF-A0A5S9M7V8-F1
#
_cell.length_a   1.000
_cell.length_b   1.000
_cell.length_c   1.000
_cell.angle_alpha   90.00
_cell.angle_beta   90.00
_cell.angle_gamma   90.00
#
_symmetry.space_group_name_H-M   'P 1'
#
loop_
_entity.id
_entity.type
_entity.pdbx_description
1 polymer ?
#
loop_
_entity_poly.entity_id
_entity_poly.type
_entity_poly.pdbx_seq_one_letter_code
_entity_poly.pdbx_strand_id
1 'polypeptide(L)'
;MHGYKGEEGIDHTLVGGTDYDRAEKIVNSLERNGFSAELAVAHATLSGTSNHNINNLTKTGQSVQLEISRSQREAFLFDSFDFRRRSSTKNETFYRYVRAIRTVLDEEYT
;
A
#
# COMPACT_ATOMS: atom_id res chain seq x y z
N MET A 1 6.05 2.17 -2.57
CA MET A 1 5.39 0.84 -2.60
C MET A 1 6.40 -0.20 -2.20
N HIS A 2 6.12 -0.95 -1.16
CA HIS A 2 7.00 -1.97 -0.58
C HIS A 2 6.20 -3.24 -0.28
N GLY A 3 6.92 -4.30 0.09
CA GLY A 3 6.30 -5.51 0.60
C GLY A 3 7.05 -6.01 1.82
N TYR A 4 6.29 -6.47 2.80
CA TYR A 4 6.83 -7.09 4.02
C TYR A 4 6.44 -8.57 4.07
N LYS A 5 7.09 -9.33 4.96
CA LYS A 5 6.84 -10.78 5.09
C LYS A 5 5.40 -11.03 5.59
N GLY A 6 5.02 -10.37 6.68
CA GLY A 6 3.74 -10.57 7.35
C GLY A 6 3.60 -11.97 7.96
N GLU A 7 2.43 -12.23 8.53
CA GLU A 7 2.01 -13.57 8.93
C GLU A 7 1.46 -14.34 7.73
N GLU A 8 1.67 -15.65 7.73
CA GLU A 8 1.18 -16.51 6.65
C GLU A 8 -0.36 -16.57 6.66
N GLY A 9 -0.97 -16.37 5.49
CA GLY A 9 -2.43 -16.35 5.36
C GLY A 9 -3.11 -15.08 5.90
N ILE A 10 -2.34 -14.08 6.36
CA ILE A 10 -2.87 -12.80 6.81
C ILE A 10 -2.61 -11.75 5.74
N ASP A 11 -3.67 -11.39 5.03
CA ASP A 11 -3.64 -10.35 4.01
C ASP A 11 -3.85 -8.99 4.66
N HIS A 12 -2.81 -8.19 4.64
CA HIS A 12 -2.85 -6.87 5.26
C HIS A 12 -1.89 -5.88 4.59
N THR A 13 -2.27 -4.59 4.61
CA THR A 13 -1.46 -3.47 4.16
C THR A 13 -1.25 -2.45 5.28
N LEU A 14 0.02 -2.19 5.62
CA LEU A 14 0.37 -1.07 6.50
C LEU A 14 0.56 0.18 5.63
N VAL A 15 -0.10 1.28 6.01
CA VAL A 15 0.00 2.57 5.30
C VAL A 15 0.63 3.61 6.22
N GLY A 16 1.78 4.13 5.82
CA GLY A 16 2.52 5.15 6.57
C GLY A 16 2.97 6.29 5.67
N GLY A 17 4.12 6.88 6.01
CA GLY A 17 4.67 8.07 5.37
C GLY A 17 4.49 9.31 6.24
N THR A 18 4.95 10.45 5.74
CA THR A 18 4.88 11.74 6.43
C THR A 18 3.57 12.50 6.16
N ASP A 19 2.80 12.09 5.15
CA ASP A 19 1.48 12.63 4.82
C ASP A 19 0.37 11.80 5.47
N TYR A 20 0.13 12.05 6.75
CA TYR A 20 -0.84 11.27 7.54
C TYR A 20 -2.27 11.42 7.03
N ASP A 21 -2.67 12.61 6.58
CA ASP A 21 -4.03 12.88 6.10
C ASP A 21 -4.34 12.03 4.85
N ARG A 22 -3.41 11.97 3.89
CA ARG A 22 -3.59 11.15 2.69
C ARG A 22 -3.39 9.67 2.96
N ALA A 23 -2.51 9.30 3.90
CA ALA A 23 -2.36 7.92 4.35
C ALA A 23 -3.69 7.38 4.94
N GLU A 24 -4.35 8.16 5.79
CA GLU A 24 -5.63 7.80 6.40
C GLU A 24 -6.75 7.65 5.35
N LYS A 25 -6.80 8.56 4.36
CA LYS A 25 -7.74 8.43 3.24
C LYS A 25 -7.51 7.15 2.43
N ILE A 26 -6.25 6.76 2.21
CA ILE A 26 -5.91 5.50 1.55
C ILE A 26 -6.36 4.29 2.37
N VAL A 27 -6.11 4.27 3.70
CA VAL A 27 -6.61 3.21 4.59
C VAL A 27 -8.13 3.08 4.48
N ASN A 28 -8.85 4.19 4.68
CA ASN A 28 -10.30 4.22 4.60
C ASN A 28 -10.83 3.72 3.24
N SER A 29 -10.17 4.08 2.13
CA SER A 29 -10.56 3.62 0.80
C SER A 29 -10.33 2.11 0.63
N LEU A 30 -9.20 1.59 1.12
CA LEU A 30 -8.90 0.15 1.08
C LEU A 30 -9.92 -0.64 1.90
N GLU A 31 -10.21 -0.22 3.13
CA GLU A 31 -11.19 -0.87 4.01
C GLU A 31 -12.60 -0.88 3.41
N ARG A 32 -13.06 0.25 2.83
CA ARG A 32 -14.36 0.34 2.13
C ARG A 32 -14.45 -0.60 0.93
N ASN A 33 -13.32 -0.97 0.34
CA ASN A 33 -13.23 -1.93 -0.77
C ASN A 33 -12.96 -3.37 -0.28
N GLY A 34 -13.03 -3.63 1.03
CA GLY A 34 -12.89 -4.95 1.63
C GLY A 34 -11.45 -5.44 1.76
N PHE A 35 -10.47 -4.53 1.71
CA PHE A 35 -9.06 -4.86 1.97
C PHE A 35 -8.71 -4.50 3.40
N SER A 36 -8.03 -5.40 4.12
CA SER A 36 -7.51 -5.10 5.45
C SER A 36 -6.31 -4.15 5.34
N ALA A 37 -6.41 -3.00 5.98
CA ALA A 37 -5.33 -2.01 6.03
C ALA A 37 -5.37 -1.26 7.35
N GLU A 38 -4.23 -0.76 7.80
CA GLU A 38 -4.16 0.12 8.97
C GLU A 38 -3.09 1.19 8.79
N LEU A 39 -3.19 2.26 9.58
CA LEU A 39 -2.12 3.24 9.68
C LEU A 39 -0.94 2.64 10.43
N ALA A 40 0.24 2.67 9.81
CA ALA A 40 1.47 2.26 10.45
C ALA A 40 1.77 3.21 11.62
N VAL A 41 2.06 2.64 12.79
CA VAL A 41 2.42 3.41 13.99
C VAL A 41 3.63 4.30 13.69
N ALA A 42 3.54 5.60 13.98
CA ALA A 42 4.61 6.55 13.75
C ALA A 42 5.94 6.07 14.37
N HIS A 43 7.03 6.19 13.61
CA HIS A 43 8.38 5.75 14.00
C HIS A 43 8.57 4.23 14.15
N ALA A 44 7.55 3.41 13.88
CA ALA A 44 7.75 1.98 13.70
C ALA A 44 8.65 1.72 12.48
N THR A 45 9.31 0.56 12.45
CA THR A 45 10.27 0.16 11.40
C THR A 45 9.70 0.29 9.98
N LEU A 46 8.39 0.09 9.81
CA LEU A 46 7.69 0.11 8.52
C LEU A 46 6.84 1.36 8.30
N SER A 47 6.93 2.35 9.19
CA SER A 47 6.09 3.56 9.16
C SER A 47 6.49 4.56 8.06
N GLY A 48 7.71 4.47 7.53
CA GLY A 48 8.15 5.36 6.46
C GLY A 48 8.36 6.82 6.86
N THR A 49 8.39 7.15 8.15
CA THR A 49 8.41 8.55 8.65
C THR A 49 9.80 9.17 8.79
N SER A 50 10.88 8.40 8.57
CA SER A 50 12.26 8.92 8.70
C SER A 50 12.57 10.01 7.67
N ASN A 51 13.19 11.11 8.10
CA ASN A 51 13.65 12.19 7.20
C ASN A 51 14.72 11.75 6.19
N HIS A 52 15.34 10.58 6.40
CA HIS A 52 16.30 9.99 5.46
C HIS A 52 15.66 8.97 4.50
N ASN A 53 14.37 8.66 4.66
CA ASN A 53 13.66 7.80 3.71
C ASN A 53 13.54 8.53 2.37
N ILE A 54 13.97 7.87 1.29
CA ILE A 54 13.90 8.39 -0.08
C ILE A 54 12.49 8.87 -0.46
N ASN A 55 11.44 8.24 0.07
CA ASN A 55 10.05 8.63 -0.16
C ASN A 55 9.74 10.05 0.35
N ASN A 56 10.46 10.50 1.38
CA ASN A 56 10.30 11.82 2.01
C ASN A 56 11.23 12.88 1.42
N LEU A 57 12.14 12.54 0.49
CA LEU A 57 13.07 13.49 -0.12
C LEU A 57 12.43 14.22 -1.32
N THR A 58 11.17 14.63 -1.16
CA THR A 58 10.37 15.37 -2.15
C THR A 58 10.38 16.86 -1.83
N LYS A 59 9.85 17.71 -2.74
CA LYS A 59 9.78 19.17 -2.54
C LYS A 59 9.04 19.58 -1.25
N THR A 60 8.02 18.81 -0.86
CA THR A 60 7.19 19.10 0.32
C THR A 60 7.60 18.30 1.55
N GLY A 61 8.46 17.29 1.39
CA GLY A 61 8.75 16.32 2.44
C GLY A 61 7.60 15.36 2.75
N GLN A 62 6.46 15.50 2.07
CA GLN A 62 5.25 14.70 2.28
C GLN A 62 5.28 13.45 1.40
N SER A 63 4.91 12.32 1.99
CA SER A 63 4.86 11.03 1.30
C SER A 63 3.84 10.08 1.93
N VAL A 64 3.38 9.12 1.13
CA VAL A 64 2.65 7.95 1.62
C VAL A 64 3.44 6.70 1.27
N GLN A 65 3.61 5.81 2.24
CA GLN A 65 4.25 4.50 2.07
C GLN A 65 3.20 3.40 2.22
N LEU A 66 3.18 2.45 1.29
CA LEU A 66 2.38 1.24 1.40
C LEU A 66 3.31 0.04 1.53
N GLU A 67 3.13 -0.72 2.60
CA GLU A 67 3.79 -1.98 2.88
C GLU A 67 2.76 -3.09 2.76
N ILE A 68 2.90 -3.95 1.74
CA ILE A 68 1.90 -4.97 1.42
C ILE A 68 2.44 -6.35 1.83
N SER A 69 1.69 -7.07 2.67
CA SER A 69 2.08 -8.40 3.15
C SER A 69 2.38 -9.35 2.01
N ARG A 70 3.21 -10.36 2.25
CA ARG A 70 3.48 -11.41 1.27
C ARG A 70 2.18 -12.13 0.90
N SER A 71 1.35 -12.47 1.89
CA SER A 71 0.06 -13.12 1.68
C SER A 71 -0.81 -12.31 0.72
N GLN A 72 -1.06 -11.01 0.99
CA GLN A 72 -1.88 -10.17 0.12
C GLN A 72 -1.32 -10.09 -1.33
N ARG A 73 0.01 -10.05 -1.48
CA ARG A 73 0.65 -10.01 -2.80
C ARG A 73 0.57 -11.34 -3.55
N GLU A 74 0.69 -12.47 -2.85
CA GLU A 74 0.64 -13.82 -3.42
C GLU A 74 -0.80 -14.28 -3.69
N ALA A 75 -1.69 -14.09 -2.73
CA ALA A 75 -3.03 -14.65 -2.73
C ALA A 75 -4.01 -13.88 -3.63
N PHE A 76 -3.79 -12.57 -3.83
CA PHE A 76 -4.83 -11.73 -4.44
C PHE A 76 -4.40 -10.95 -5.66
N LEU A 77 -3.14 -10.56 -5.79
CA LEU A 77 -2.77 -9.62 -6.85
C LEU A 77 -2.44 -10.31 -8.18
N PHE A 78 -2.13 -11.61 -8.17
CA PHE A 78 -1.69 -12.32 -9.37
C PHE A 78 -2.11 -13.79 -9.34
N ASP A 79 -2.53 -14.33 -10.48
CA ASP A 79 -2.76 -15.78 -10.60
C ASP A 79 -1.45 -16.58 -10.59
N SER A 80 -0.33 -15.90 -10.85
CA SER A 80 1.02 -16.46 -10.74
C SER A 80 1.96 -15.46 -10.08
N PHE A 81 2.41 -15.77 -8.87
CA PHE A 81 3.42 -14.98 -8.14
C PHE A 81 4.86 -15.29 -8.59
N ASP A 82 5.07 -15.34 -9.91
CA ASP A 82 6.39 -15.53 -10.52
C ASP A 82 6.85 -14.24 -11.19
N PHE A 83 8.15 -13.95 -11.13
CA PHE A 83 8.74 -12.74 -11.69
C PHE A 83 8.36 -12.52 -13.17
N ARG A 84 8.38 -13.58 -13.98
CA ARG A 84 8.14 -13.54 -15.43
C ARG A 84 6.66 -13.51 -15.79
N ARG A 85 5.78 -13.97 -14.89
CA ARG A 85 4.34 -14.14 -15.17
C ARG A 85 3.44 -13.11 -14.50
N ARG A 86 3.86 -12.52 -13.37
CA ARG A 86 3.04 -11.55 -12.61
C ARG A 86 2.60 -10.33 -13.42
N SER A 87 3.34 -9.98 -14.47
CA SER A 87 2.96 -8.86 -15.36
C SER A 87 1.71 -9.16 -16.19
N SER A 88 1.52 -10.41 -16.63
CA SER A 88 0.42 -10.84 -17.50
C SER A 88 -0.70 -11.57 -16.75
N THR A 89 -0.55 -11.83 -15.45
CA THR A 89 -1.51 -12.60 -14.63
C THR A 89 -2.18 -11.75 -13.55
N LYS A 90 -2.31 -10.44 -13.76
CA LYS A 90 -3.10 -9.57 -12.89
C LYS A 90 -4.56 -9.97 -12.99
N ASN A 91 -5.17 -10.30 -11.86
CA ASN A 91 -6.58 -10.67 -11.82
C ASN A 91 -7.45 -9.48 -11.39
N GLU A 92 -8.75 -9.72 -11.24
CA GLU A 92 -9.71 -8.68 -10.86
C GLU A 92 -9.36 -8.00 -9.54
N THR A 93 -8.89 -8.75 -8.54
CA THR A 93 -8.58 -8.20 -7.22
C THR A 93 -7.41 -7.22 -7.29
N PHE A 94 -6.41 -7.45 -8.14
CA PHE A 94 -5.37 -6.46 -8.44
C PHE A 94 -5.97 -5.12 -8.90
N TYR A 95 -6.89 -5.17 -9.87
CA TYR A 95 -7.50 -3.96 -10.40
C TYR A 95 -8.42 -3.28 -9.40
N ARG A 96 -9.13 -4.03 -8.54
CA ARG A 96 -9.91 -3.48 -7.43
C ARG A 96 -9.02 -2.76 -6.42
N TYR A 97 -7.89 -3.37 -6.03
CA TYR A 97 -6.93 -2.78 -5.11
C TYR A 97 -6.32 -1.48 -5.67
N VAL A 98 -5.87 -1.50 -6.93
CA VAL A 98 -5.33 -0.30 -7.60
C VAL A 98 -6.39 0.79 -7.72
N ARG A 99 -7.64 0.43 -8.06
CA ARG A 99 -8.74 1.40 -8.17
C ARG A 99 -9.03 2.08 -6.85
N ALA A 100 -9.04 1.34 -5.74
CA ALA A 100 -9.25 1.91 -4.40
C ALA A 100 -8.21 2.98 -4.06
N ILE A 101 -6.93 2.74 -4.39
CA ILE A 101 -5.86 3.74 -4.19
C ILE A 101 -6.04 4.92 -5.16
N ARG A 102 -6.33 4.65 -6.44
CA ARG A 102 -6.48 5.69 -7.45
C ARG A 102 -7.62 6.66 -7.17
N THR A 103 -8.74 6.19 -6.61
CA THR A 103 -9.83 7.08 -6.19
C THR A 103 -9.32 8.19 -5.27
N VAL A 104 -8.50 7.87 -4.28
CA VAL A 104 -7.92 8.88 -3.38
C VAL A 104 -6.93 9.77 -4.11
N LEU A 105 -6.06 9.21 -4.95
CA LEU A 105 -5.09 10.03 -5.70
C LEU A 105 -5.77 11.02 -6.64
N ASP A 106 -6.84 10.59 -7.31
CA ASP A 106 -7.60 11.42 -8.24
C ASP A 106 -8.39 12.52 -7.49
N GLU A 107 -8.78 12.31 -6.23
CA GLU A 107 -9.44 13.30 -5.37
C GLU A 107 -8.47 14.31 -4.73
N GLU A 108 -7.25 13.87 -4.38
CA GLU A 108 -6.31 14.65 -3.56
C GLU A 108 -5.25 15.44 -4.35
N TYR A 109 -5.10 15.14 -5.64
CA TYR A 109 -4.07 15.70 -6.52
C TYR A 109 -4.59 16.17 -7.88
N THR A 110 -5.90 16.43 -8.00
CA THR A 110 -6.53 17.02 -9.19
C THR A 110 -6.25 18.51 -9.34
#